data_AF-V8AL65-F1
#
_entry.id   AF-V8AL65-F1
#
_cell.length_a   1.000
_cell.length_b   1.000
_cell.length_c   1.000
_cell.angle_alpha   90.00
_cell.angle_beta   90.00
_cell.angle_gamma   90.00
#
_symmetry.space_group_name_H-M   'P 1'
#
loop_
_entity.id
_entity.type
_entity.pdbx_description
1 polymer ?
#
loop_
_entity_poly.entity_id
_entity_poly.type
_entity_poly.pdbx_seq_one_letter_code
_entity_poly.pdbx_strand_id
1 'polypeptide(L)' 'MPRYKASVVTYRQKNSDKIFYYAMNGQTGKTAGILPVDKMKVVLVALLIFISVLILGVIVGWFVS' A
#
# COMPACT_ATOMS: atom_id res chain seq x y z
N MET A 1 24.83 -22.17 -1.56
CA MET A 1 23.39 -21.85 -1.69
C MET A 1 23.01 -20.79 -0.67
N PRO A 2 22.60 -19.57 -1.06
CA PRO A 2 22.20 -18.56 -0.10
C PRO A 2 20.84 -18.94 0.49
N ARG A 3 20.78 -19.19 1.80
CA ARG A 3 19.52 -19.44 2.53
C ARG A 3 18.79 -18.11 2.71
N TYR A 4 17.81 -17.85 1.87
CA TYR A 4 16.86 -16.75 2.06
C TYR A 4 16.13 -16.95 3.41
N LYS A 5 16.33 -16.03 4.35
CA LYS A 5 15.61 -16.03 5.63
C LYS A 5 14.29 -15.28 5.42
N ALA A 6 13.20 -16.02 5.31
CA ALA A 6 11.84 -15.48 5.39
C ALA A 6 11.37 -15.62 6.84
N SER A 7 11.05 -14.50 7.49
CA SER A 7 10.47 -14.48 8.83
C SER A 7 8.97 -14.28 8.72
N VAL A 8 8.20 -15.17 9.34
CA VAL A 8 6.75 -15.05 9.47
C VAL A 8 6.47 -14.02 10.56
N VAL A 9 5.74 -12.97 10.20
CA VAL A 9 5.33 -11.92 11.13
C VAL A 9 3.84 -12.06 11.36
N THR A 10 3.47 -12.06 12.64
CA THR A 10 2.08 -12.13 13.10
C THR A 10 1.71 -10.78 13.66
N TYR A 11 0.78 -10.08 13.01
CA TYR A 11 0.27 -8.79 13.49
C TYR A 11 -1.18 -8.93 13.93
N ARG A 12 -1.48 -8.57 15.17
CA ARG A 12 -2.86 -8.46 15.67
C ARG A 12 -3.35 -7.05 15.43
N GLN A 13 -4.42 -6.91 14.67
CA GLN A 13 -5.00 -5.59 14.43
C GLN A 13 -5.59 -5.02 15.73
N LYS A 14 -5.24 -3.77 16.04
CA LYS A 14 -5.80 -3.07 17.20
C LYS A 14 -7.32 -2.96 17.02
N ASN A 15 -8.08 -3.39 18.03
CA ASN A 15 -9.55 -3.38 18.04
C ASN A 15 -10.25 -4.38 17.11
N SER A 16 -9.56 -5.43 16.66
CA SER A 16 -10.14 -6.54 15.91
C SER A 16 -9.49 -7.86 16.33
N ASP A 17 -10.24 -8.96 16.31
CA ASP A 17 -9.68 -10.30 16.54
C ASP A 17 -8.97 -10.88 15.30
N LYS A 18 -8.79 -10.05 14.26
CA LYS A 18 -8.10 -10.40 13.04
C LYS A 18 -6.59 -10.45 13.27
N ILE A 19 -6.03 -11.62 12.98
CA ILE A 19 -4.59 -11.88 12.98
C ILE A 19 -4.12 -11.94 11.52
N PHE A 20 -3.14 -11.11 11.19
CA PHE A 20 -2.54 -11.05 9.87
C PHE A 20 -1.24 -11.83 9.86
N TYR A 21 -1.13 -12.79 8.93
CA TYR A 21 0.06 -13.58 8.68
C TYR A 21 0.71 -13.12 7.38
N TYR A 22 1.92 -12.60 7.46
CA TYR A 22 2.73 -12.31 6.29
C TYR A 22 4.18 -12.73 6.50
N ALA A 23 4.79 -13.32 5.48
CA ALA A 23 6.20 -13.60 5.44
C ALA A 23 6.94 -12.41 4.85
N MET A 24 7.96 -11.91 5.54
CA MET A 24 8.82 -10.82 5.05
C MET A 24 10.21 -11.37 4.78
N ASN A 25 10.72 -11.15 3.57
CA ASN A 25 12.10 -11.43 3.22
C ASN A 25 12.99 -10.31 3.77
N GLY A 26 13.85 -10.64 4.74
CA GLY A 26 14.68 -9.64 5.43
C GLY A 26 15.78 -8.99 4.58
N GLN A 27 16.13 -9.56 3.41
CA GLN A 27 17.14 -8.98 2.50
C GLN A 27 16.54 -8.05 1.46
N THR A 28 15.37 -8.40 0.91
CA THR A 28 14.76 -7.65 -0.19
C THR A 28 13.59 -6.77 0.24
N GLY A 29 13.10 -6.94 1.47
CA GLY A 29 11.92 -6.25 1.98
C GLY A 29 10.60 -6.70 1.36
N LYS A 30 10.62 -7.65 0.42
CA LYS A 30 9.41 -8.19 -0.21
C LYS A 30 8.59 -8.98 0.81
N THR A 31 7.28 -8.75 0.80
CA THR A 31 6.32 -9.45 1.66
C THR A 31 5.42 -10.37 0.84
N ALA A 32 5.04 -11.51 1.41
CA ALA A 32 4.08 -12.44 0.84
C ALA A 32 3.05 -12.83 1.92
N GLY A 33 1.77 -12.63 1.64
CA GLY A 33 0.68 -12.90 2.58
C GLY A 33 -0.36 -11.79 2.64
N ILE A 34 -1.27 -11.88 3.61
CA ILE A 34 -2.35 -10.90 3.78
C ILE A 34 -1.80 -9.77 4.67
N LEU A 35 -1.49 -8.64 4.04
CA LEU A 35 -1.06 -7.44 4.77
C LEU A 35 -2.27 -6.71 5.38
N PRO A 36 -2.13 -6.12 6.58
CA PRO A 36 -3.14 -5.24 7.17
C PRO A 36 -3.15 -3.89 6.45
N VAL A 37 -3.61 -3.87 5.21
CA VAL A 37 -3.79 -2.65 4.43
C VAL A 37 -5.25 -2.20 4.53
N ASP A 38 -5.43 -0.97 4.99
CA ASP A 38 -6.72 -0.30 4.98
C ASP A 38 -7.04 0.15 3.54
N LYS A 39 -7.87 -0.63 2.86
CA LYS A 39 -8.28 -0.35 1.47
C LYS A 39 -8.96 1.01 1.33
N MET A 40 -9.68 1.49 2.35
CA MET A 40 -10.33 2.79 2.28
C MET A 40 -9.29 3.92 2.26
N LYS A 41 -8.25 3.81 3.09
CA LYS A 41 -7.14 4.78 3.06
C LYS A 41 -6.41 4.77 1.73
N VAL A 42 -6.15 3.59 1.17
CA VAL A 42 -5.48 3.48 -0.15
C VAL A 42 -6.31 4.15 -1.24
N VAL A 43 -7.60 3.86 -1.30
CA VAL A 43 -8.51 4.47 -2.29
C VAL A 43 -8.59 5.97 -2.10
N LEU A 44 -8.67 6.46 -0.86
CA LEU A 44 -8.74 7.88 -0.55
C LEU A 44 -7.49 8.63 -1.01
N VAL A 45 -6.30 8.10 -0.73
CA VAL A 45 -5.03 8.70 -1.17
C VAL A 45 -4.92 8.67 -2.69
N ALA A 46 -5.27 7.55 -3.33
CA ALA A 46 -5.24 7.43 -4.79
C ALA A 46 -6.20 8.44 -5.46
N LEU A 47 -7.41 8.59 -4.92
CA LEU A 47 -8.40 9.52 -5.44
C LEU A 47 -7.95 10.97 -5.27
N LEU A 48 -7.33 11.31 -4.14
CA LEU A 48 -6.82 12.66 -3.89
C LEU A 48 -5.74 13.02 -4.93
N ILE A 49 -4.76 12.13 -5.15
CA ILE A 49 -3.72 12.33 -6.16
C ILE A 49 -4.34 12.46 -7.56
N PHE A 50 -5.28 11.58 -7.91
CA PHE A 50 -5.96 11.62 -9.20
C PHE A 50 -6.68 12.95 -9.44
N ILE A 51 -7.48 13.41 -8.46
CA ILE A 51 -8.20 14.68 -8.56
C ILE A 51 -7.21 15.85 -8.67
N SER A 52 -6.13 15.85 -7.89
CA SER A 52 -5.09 16.88 -7.98
C SER A 52 -4.48 16.97 -9.39
N VAL A 53 -4.09 15.83 -9.96
CA VAL A 53 -3.53 15.76 -11.32
C VAL A 53 -4.56 16.18 -12.36
N LEU A 54 -5.83 15.75 -12.20
CA LEU A 54 -6.91 16.09 -13.11
C LEU A 54 -7.19 17.59 -13.13
N ILE A 55 -7.25 18.25 -11.96
CA ILE A 55 -7.43 19.70 -11.86
C ILE A 55 -6.28 20.43 -12.55
N LEU A 56 -5.03 20.03 -12.29
CA LEU A 56 -3.87 20.63 -12.95
C LEU A 56 -3.93 20.45 -14.47
N GLY A 57 -4.31 19.26 -14.94
CA GLY A 57 -4.47 18.97 -16.37
C GLY A 57 -5.56 19.82 -17.03
N VAL A 58 -6.70 20.02 -16.36
CA VAL A 58 -7.79 20.89 -16.86
C VAL A 58 -7.34 22.35 -16.90
N ILE A 59 -6.65 22.84 -15.87
CA ILE A 59 -6.13 24.22 -15.83
C ILE A 59 -5.14 24.44 -16.98
N VAL A 60 -4.15 23.54 -17.13
CA VAL A 60 -3.17 23.64 -18.22
C VAL A 60 -3.86 23.56 -19.58
N GLY A 61 -4.80 22.62 -19.76
CA GLY A 61 -5.57 22.50 -20.99
C GLY A 61 -6.37 23.76 -21.31
N TRP A 62 -6.92 24.44 -20.29
CA TRP A 62 -7.65 25.70 -20.46
C TRP A 62 -6.75 26.87 -20.89
N PHE A 63 -5.50 26.91 -20.45
CA PHE A 63 -4.54 27.94 -20.87
C PHE A 63 -3.88 27.68 -22.23
N VAL A 64 -3.83 26.41 -22.67
CA VAL A 64 -3.24 26.02 -23.96
C VAL A 64 -4.26 26.10 -25.10
N SER A 65 -5.55 25.93 -24.80
CA SER A 65 -6.65 26.00 -25.77
C SER A 65 -7.08 27.42 -26.09
#